data_AF-A4YD17-F1
#
_entry.id   AF-A4YD17-F1
#
_cell.length_a   1.000
_cell.length_b   1.000
_cell.length_c   1.000
_cell.angle_alpha   90.00
_cell.angle_beta   90.00
_cell.angle_gamma   90.00
#
_symmetry.space_group_name_H-M   'P 1'
#
loop_
_entity.id
_entity.type
_entity.pdbx_description
1 polymer ?
#
loop_
_entity_poly.entity_id
_entity_poly.type
_entity_poly.pdbx_seq_one_letter_code
_entity_poly.pdbx_strand_id
1 'polypeptide(L)'
;MKEMQNIIPLNSIVVPRLKVSKIRDDYYAVLIPAAFNEYVVDKSFIIYLKTKSGIIPLGPKKVSRLNNKNHCIFLPKNFNETWQTLHGKKESVDVILTTVG
;
A
#
# COMPACT_ATOMS: atom_id res chain seq x y z
N MET A 1 -13.92 -6.12 25.69
CA MET A 1 -13.23 -6.10 24.38
C MET A 1 -12.07 -5.12 24.48
N LYS A 2 -10.82 -5.57 24.32
CA LYS A 2 -9.67 -4.65 24.27
C LYS A 2 -9.66 -4.00 22.89
N GLU A 3 -9.85 -2.68 22.83
CA GLU A 3 -9.48 -1.90 21.66
C GLU A 3 -7.98 -2.07 21.45
N MET A 4 -7.59 -2.83 20.44
CA MET A 4 -6.22 -2.82 19.95
C MET A 4 -5.98 -1.44 19.33
N GLN A 5 -5.36 -0.54 20.11
CA GLN A 5 -4.79 0.68 19.56
C GLN A 5 -3.72 0.26 18.57
N ASN A 6 -3.98 0.50 17.28
CA ASN A 6 -3.03 0.25 16.21
C ASN A 6 -1.87 1.23 16.35
N ILE A 7 -0.82 0.81 17.06
CA ILE A 7 0.42 1.59 17.24
C ILE A 7 1.13 1.62 15.88
N ILE A 8 1.07 2.77 15.21
CA ILE A 8 1.88 3.03 14.03
C ILE A 8 3.31 3.32 14.52
N PRO A 9 4.34 2.58 14.07
CA PRO A 9 5.72 2.85 14.46
C PRO A 9 6.12 4.29 14.11
N LEU A 10 6.86 4.97 15.00
CA LEU A 10 7.31 6.37 14.83
C LEU A 10 8.03 6.64 13.50
N ASN A 11 8.62 5.61 12.90
CA ASN A 11 9.31 5.66 11.60
C ASN A 11 8.42 5.18 10.44
N SER A 12 7.15 5.60 10.42
CA SER A 12 6.20 5.21 9.37
C SER A 12 5.63 6.40 8.63
N ILE A 13 5.51 6.26 7.31
CA ILE A 13 4.83 7.19 6.43
C ILE A 13 3.47 6.60 6.10
N VAL A 14 2.40 7.38 6.34
CA VAL A 14 1.05 7.01 5.90
C VAL A 14 0.74 7.77 4.62
N VAL A 15 0.42 7.03 3.56
CA VAL A 15 -0.05 7.56 2.28
C VAL A 15 -1.56 7.30 2.20
N PRO A 16 -2.40 8.30 2.49
CA PRO A 16 -3.83 8.06 2.71
C PRO A 16 -4.64 8.01 1.42
N ARG A 17 -5.80 7.37 1.48
CA ARG A 17 -6.87 7.42 0.48
C ARG A 17 -6.44 7.06 -0.95
N LEU A 18 -5.58 6.05 -1.07
CA LEU A 18 -5.18 5.49 -2.35
C LEU A 18 -6.23 4.55 -2.91
N LYS A 19 -6.26 4.42 -4.24
CA LYS A 19 -7.13 3.46 -4.92
C LYS A 19 -6.32 2.26 -5.37
N VAL A 20 -6.93 1.08 -5.26
CA VAL A 20 -6.42 -0.13 -5.90
C VAL A 20 -6.71 -0.02 -7.40
N SER A 21 -5.66 -0.09 -8.21
CA SER A 21 -5.71 -0.03 -9.66
C SER A 21 -5.37 -1.39 -10.27
N LYS A 22 -6.18 -1.88 -11.20
CA LYS A 22 -5.83 -3.03 -12.04
C LYS A 22 -4.82 -2.58 -13.10
N ILE A 23 -3.65 -3.22 -13.12
CA ILE A 23 -2.55 -2.91 -14.06
C ILE A 23 -2.60 -3.83 -15.29
N ARG A 24 -2.86 -5.12 -15.05
CA ARG A 24 -3.05 -6.17 -16.06
C ARG A 24 -3.88 -7.29 -15.43
N ASP A 25 -4.24 -8.33 -16.19
CA ASP A 25 -5.02 -9.46 -15.66
C ASP A 25 -4.37 -10.09 -14.44
N ASP A 26 -5.09 -10.10 -13.32
CA ASP A 26 -4.65 -10.57 -12.00
C ASP A 26 -3.46 -9.82 -11.37
N TYR A 27 -3.18 -8.60 -11.81
CA TYR A 27 -2.21 -7.73 -11.14
C TYR A 27 -2.83 -6.39 -10.78
N TYR A 28 -2.78 -6.11 -9.49
CA TYR A 28 -3.24 -4.88 -8.89
C TYR A 28 -2.07 -4.13 -8.27
N ALA A 29 -2.16 -2.80 -8.25
CA ALA A 29 -1.21 -1.94 -7.60
C ALA A 29 -1.91 -0.75 -6.95
N VAL A 30 -1.24 -0.14 -5.97
CA VAL A 30 -1.59 1.19 -5.47
C VAL A 30 -0.56 2.18 -5.98
N LEU A 31 -1.06 3.28 -6.58
CA LEU A 31 -0.20 4.35 -7.09
C LEU A 31 0.18 5.29 -5.95
N ILE A 32 1.46 5.53 -5.78
CA ILE A 32 1.99 6.49 -4.81
C ILE A 32 1.97 7.88 -5.44
N PRO A 33 1.33 8.89 -4.82
CA PRO A 33 1.30 10.24 -5.34
C PRO A 33 2.72 10.82 -5.42
N ALA A 34 2.97 11.64 -6.44
CA ALA A 34 4.31 12.19 -6.70
C ALA A 34 4.89 12.99 -5.51
N ALA A 35 4.05 13.60 -4.69
CA ALA A 35 4.44 14.29 -3.45
C ALA A 35 5.17 13.39 -2.45
N PHE A 36 4.99 12.06 -2.53
CA PHE A 36 5.66 11.11 -1.66
C PHE A 36 6.93 10.50 -2.27
N ASN A 37 7.28 10.84 -3.51
CA ASN A 37 8.39 10.20 -4.24
C ASN A 37 9.72 10.30 -3.48
N GLU A 38 10.06 11.47 -2.95
CA GLU A 38 11.33 11.69 -2.21
C GLU A 38 11.46 10.79 -0.96
N TYR A 39 10.33 10.40 -0.37
CA TYR A 39 10.32 9.56 0.82
C TYR A 39 10.44 8.07 0.50
N VAL A 40 10.05 7.64 -0.70
CA VAL A 40 9.91 6.21 -1.06
C VAL A 40 10.96 5.69 -2.04
N VAL A 41 11.63 6.58 -2.79
CA VAL A 41 12.63 6.19 -3.80
C VAL A 41 13.78 5.43 -3.13
N ASP A 42 14.14 4.30 -3.76
CA ASP A 42 15.26 3.42 -3.38
C ASP A 42 15.26 2.87 -1.95
N LYS A 43 14.13 2.93 -1.25
CA LYS A 43 13.97 2.38 0.10
C LYS A 43 13.11 1.11 0.11
N SER A 44 13.44 0.21 1.03
CA SER A 44 12.63 -0.96 1.38
C SER A 44 11.79 -0.65 2.61
N PHE A 45 10.53 -1.08 2.59
CA PHE A 45 9.59 -0.85 3.68
C PHE A 45 8.91 -2.15 4.06
N ILE A 46 8.55 -2.27 5.34
CA ILE A 46 7.47 -3.17 5.73
C ILE A 46 6.17 -2.45 5.42
N ILE A 47 5.39 -3.00 4.50
CA ILE A 47 4.19 -2.35 3.98
C ILE A 47 2.94 -2.97 4.60
N TYR A 48 2.04 -2.12 5.07
CA TYR A 48 0.69 -2.49 5.48
C TYR A 48 -0.33 -1.72 4.67
N LEU A 49 -1.46 -2.35 4.42
CA LEU A 49 -2.58 -1.74 3.70
C LEU A 49 -3.79 -1.70 4.63
N LYS A 50 -4.19 -0.50 5.03
CA LYS A 50 -5.33 -0.26 5.90
C LYS A 50 -6.57 -0.04 5.04
N THR A 51 -7.55 -0.91 5.22
CA THR A 51 -8.88 -0.87 4.60
C THR A 51 -9.92 -0.48 5.65
N LYS A 52 -11.20 -0.38 5.26
CA LYS A 52 -12.29 -0.22 6.24
C LYS A 52 -12.46 -1.45 7.13
N SER A 53 -12.16 -2.65 6.63
CA SER A 53 -12.34 -3.92 7.34
C SER A 53 -11.15 -4.31 8.22
N GLY A 54 -10.00 -3.64 8.08
CA GLY A 54 -8.81 -3.92 8.87
C GLY A 54 -7.50 -3.64 8.15
N ILE A 55 -6.40 -4.14 8.72
CA ILE A 55 -5.05 -3.97 8.21
C ILE A 55 -4.57 -5.28 7.57
N ILE A 56 -4.05 -5.19 6.35
CA ILE A 56 -3.49 -6.32 5.61
C ILE A 56 -1.96 -6.13 5.55
N PRO A 57 -1.15 -7.01 6.17
CA PRO A 57 0.30 -6.95 6.04
C PRO A 57 0.71 -7.44 4.65
N LEU A 58 1.43 -6.60 3.90
CA LEU A 58 2.01 -6.96 2.61
C LEU A 58 3.46 -7.43 2.73
N GLY A 59 4.08 -7.21 3.89
CA GLY A 59 5.46 -7.61 4.19
C GLY A 59 6.52 -6.66 3.61
N PRO A 60 7.80 -7.06 3.65
CA PRO A 60 8.91 -6.26 3.15
C PRO A 60 8.84 -6.16 1.61
N LYS A 61 8.75 -4.93 1.09
CA LYS A 61 8.71 -4.65 -0.35
C LYS A 61 9.41 -3.33 -0.67
N LYS A 62 9.98 -3.26 -1.87
CA LYS A 62 10.45 -2.01 -2.48
C LYS A 62 9.30 -1.35 -3.22
N VAL A 63 9.18 -0.03 -3.09
CA VAL A 63 8.26 0.75 -3.95
C VAL A 63 8.81 0.73 -5.38
N SER A 64 8.01 0.27 -6.32
CA SER A 64 8.41 0.08 -7.72
C SER A 64 8.16 1.33 -8.54
N ARG A 65 9.11 1.67 -9.43
CA ARG A 65 8.92 2.75 -10.41
C ARG A 65 8.00 2.26 -11.51
N LEU A 66 6.87 2.93 -11.73
CA LEU A 66 5.94 2.63 -12.82
C LEU A 66 6.31 3.39 -14.10
N ASN A 67 6.70 4.67 -13.96
CA ASN A 67 7.24 5.50 -15.03
C ASN A 67 8.16 6.58 -14.44
N ASN A 68 8.64 7.53 -15.25
CA ASN A 68 9.56 8.57 -14.79
C ASN A 68 9.05 9.39 -13.58
N LYS A 69 7.73 9.54 -13.44
CA LYS A 69 7.09 10.39 -12.41
C LYS A 69 6.34 9.61 -11.34
N ASN A 70 5.93 8.38 -11.64
CA ASN A 70 5.00 7.62 -10.81
C ASN A 70 5.66 6.39 -10.19
N HIS A 71 5.39 6.20 -8.91
CA HIS A 71 5.75 5.03 -8.14
C HIS A 71 4.49 4.23 -7.78
N CYS A 72 4.67 2.93 -7.54
CA CYS A 72 3.57 2.04 -7.19
C CYS A 72 4.04 0.92 -6.27
N ILE A 73 3.08 0.31 -5.57
CA ILE A 73 3.29 -0.92 -4.83
C ILE A 73 2.43 -1.99 -5.47
N PHE A 74 3.08 -3.01 -6.02
CA PHE A 74 2.38 -4.18 -6.54
C PHE A 74 1.80 -5.00 -5.39
N LEU A 75 0.50 -5.25 -5.49
CA LEU A 75 -0.23 -6.04 -4.51
C LEU A 75 0.01 -7.53 -4.78
N PRO A 76 0.20 -8.33 -3.73
CA PRO A 76 0.58 -9.73 -3.86
C PRO A 76 -0.59 -10.60 -4.35
N LYS A 77 -0.30 -11.56 -5.23
CA LYS A 77 -1.32 -12.37 -5.92
C LYS A 77 -2.16 -13.26 -5.01
N ASN A 78 -1.62 -13.68 -3.87
CA ASN A 78 -2.33 -14.55 -2.93
C ASN A 78 -3.59 -13.89 -2.30
N PHE A 79 -3.78 -12.58 -2.50
CA PHE A 79 -4.97 -11.84 -2.08
C PHE A 79 -5.75 -11.25 -3.27
N ASN A 80 -5.66 -11.86 -4.46
CA ASN A 80 -6.25 -11.30 -5.69
C ASN A 80 -7.76 -11.02 -5.57
N GLU A 81 -8.52 -11.91 -4.93
CA GLU A 81 -9.96 -11.71 -4.67
C GLU A 81 -10.22 -10.47 -3.82
N THR A 82 -9.37 -10.21 -2.83
CA THR A 82 -9.43 -9.00 -2.01
C THR A 82 -9.17 -7.75 -2.86
N TRP A 83 -8.17 -7.78 -3.73
CA TRP A 83 -7.83 -6.66 -4.61
C TRP A 83 -8.92 -6.39 -5.64
N GLN A 84 -9.47 -7.44 -6.23
CA GLN A 84 -10.59 -7.36 -7.16
C GLN A 84 -11.82 -6.74 -6.47
N THR A 85 -12.12 -7.16 -5.25
CA THR A 85 -13.23 -6.60 -4.46
C THR A 85 -13.02 -5.12 -4.15
N LEU A 86 -11.83 -4.74 -3.66
CA LEU A 86 -11.50 -3.35 -3.32
C LEU A 86 -11.51 -2.46 -4.58
N HIS A 87 -10.96 -2.96 -5.69
CA HIS A 87 -10.99 -2.27 -6.98
C HIS A 87 -12.42 -2.07 -7.49
N GLY A 88 -13.22 -3.13 -7.51
CA GLY A 88 -14.62 -3.10 -7.98
C GLY A 88 -15.50 -2.17 -7.15
N LYS A 89 -15.32 -2.16 -5.83
CA LYS A 89 -16.02 -1.25 -4.91
C LYS A 89 -15.48 0.19 -4.93
N LYS A 90 -14.38 0.46 -5.65
CA LYS A 90 -13.66 1.74 -5.63
C LYS A 90 -13.32 2.21 -4.21
N GLU A 91 -13.06 1.26 -3.31
CA GLU A 91 -12.72 1.56 -1.92
C GLU A 91 -11.34 2.20 -1.84
N SER A 92 -11.21 3.22 -0.99
CA SER A 92 -9.93 3.86 -0.73
C SER A 92 -9.23 3.17 0.43
N VAL A 93 -7.91 3.02 0.31
CA VAL A 93 -7.05 2.34 1.27
C VAL A 93 -5.91 3.27 1.68
N ASP A 94 -5.45 3.17 2.92
CA ASP A 94 -4.24 3.86 3.35
C ASP A 94 -3.06 2.89 3.27
N VAL A 95 -1.95 3.34 2.69
CA VAL A 95 -0.70 2.58 2.68
C VAL A 95 0.17 3.08 3.80
N ILE A 96 0.61 2.16 4.66
CA ILE A 96 1.52 2.45 5.76
C ILE A 96 2.88 1.85 5.41
N LEU A 97 3.89 2.71 5.30
CA LEU A 97 5.26 2.37 4.95
C LEU A 97 6.14 2.53 6.18
N THR A 98 6.59 1.42 6.78
CA THR A 98 7.48 1.46 7.94
C THR A 98 8.90 1.14 7.49
N THR A 99 9.86 2.01 7.80
CA THR A 99 11.27 1.71 7.53
C THR A 99 11.79 0.65 8.49
N VAL A 100 12.58 -0.28 7.97
CA VAL A 100 13.39 -1.17 8.81
C VAL A 100 14.62 -0.37 9.20
N GLY A 101 14.80 -0.11 10.50
CA GLY A 101 15.97 0.57 11.05
C GLY A 101 17.23 -0.28 10.97
#